data_AF-A0A6A5HHS4-F1
#
_entry.id   AF-A0A6A5HHS4-F1
#
_cell.length_a   1.000
_cell.length_b   1.000
_cell.length_c   1.000
_cell.angle_alpha   90.00
_cell.angle_beta   90.00
_cell.angle_gamma   90.00
#
_symmetry.space_group_name_H-M   'P 1'
#
loop_
_entity.id
_entity.type
_entity.pdbx_description
1 polymer ?
#
loop_
_entity_poly.entity_id
_entity_poly.type
_entity_poly.pdbx_seq_one_letter_code
_entity_poly.pdbx_strand_id
1 'polypeptide(L)'
;MNWFFFLLLLISAIFFQEGDCSCSSDLGLKCTCPDFQSLIDIERPVEQRDNVTIIDEGGCRRKLTCGRHHETSLSFYFDESEIYAPSDLRDDCDRMGILRTSTDKDESAPSLDFFDYFGIICENNTWYATKAPLGFLYTTTEGILKGSGNGVELNGLKAKIHSFRCKPPGKAPCSSPDIREIVDPLDHEFDRMAIDTVPYTMNDGCVTSITCSAHDWTWIRSSYSESEIIFPDDFVQSGEWLNIDSARDGYGSRNSVDMFSYFGITYENNDWYATKYPVGVRYFTEDEMKYIGENGELDGKKSKISSIIW
;
A
#
# COMPACT_ATOMS: atom_id res chain seq x y z
N MET A 1 17.28 66.94 1.67
CA MET A 1 15.91 67.23 1.20
C MET A 1 15.75 66.64 -0.20
N ASN A 2 15.15 65.47 -0.45
CA ASN A 2 14.74 64.35 0.40
C ASN A 2 15.12 63.07 -0.39
N TRP A 3 16.43 62.84 -0.56
CA TRP A 3 16.97 61.68 -1.26
C TRP A 3 16.70 60.35 -0.53
N PHE A 4 16.28 60.44 0.74
CA PHE A 4 15.90 59.31 1.59
C PHE A 4 14.61 58.60 1.15
N PHE A 5 13.67 59.30 0.50
CA PHE A 5 12.41 58.69 0.06
C PHE A 5 12.57 57.78 -1.16
N PHE A 6 13.51 58.09 -2.06
CA PHE A 6 13.79 57.24 -3.21
C PHE A 6 14.57 55.98 -2.83
N LEU A 7 15.41 56.04 -1.79
CA LEU A 7 16.11 54.85 -1.28
C LEU A 7 15.17 53.89 -0.56
N LEU A 8 14.17 54.41 0.17
CA LEU A 8 13.15 53.60 0.84
C LEU A 8 12.21 52.87 -0.14
N LEU A 9 11.90 53.47 -1.29
CA LEU A 9 11.11 52.81 -2.35
C LEU A 9 11.88 51.70 -3.09
N LEU A 10 13.21 51.84 -3.22
CA LEU A 10 14.07 50.79 -3.78
C LEU A 10 14.29 49.65 -2.79
N ILE A 11 14.34 49.92 -1.48
CA ILE A 11 14.46 48.87 -0.46
C ILE A 11 13.11 48.14 -0.26
N SER A 12 11.96 48.83 -0.39
CA SER A 12 10.65 48.16 -0.34
C SER A 12 10.38 47.28 -1.57
N ALA A 13 11.00 47.58 -2.72
CA ALA A 13 10.91 46.73 -3.92
C ALA A 13 11.84 45.50 -3.86
N ILE A 14 12.79 45.43 -2.92
CA ILE A 14 13.71 44.30 -2.73
C ILE A 14 13.27 43.38 -1.57
N PHE A 15 12.31 43.81 -0.73
CA PHE A 15 11.82 43.04 0.43
C PHE A 15 10.34 42.60 0.35
N PHE A 16 9.66 42.82 -0.77
CA PHE A 16 8.38 42.17 -1.09
C PHE A 16 8.57 41.20 -2.26
N GLN A 17 9.42 40.19 -2.06
CA GLN A 17 9.06 38.86 -2.53
C GLN A 17 8.25 38.26 -1.38
N GLU A 18 6.93 38.47 -1.42
CA GLU A 18 6.02 37.48 -0.85
C GLU A 18 6.46 36.14 -1.40
N GLY A 19 6.73 35.22 -0.47
CA GLY A 19 7.05 33.86 -0.78
C GLY A 19 5.89 33.27 -1.56
N ASP A 20 6.02 33.27 -2.88
CA ASP A 20 5.70 32.08 -3.63
C ASP A 20 6.60 30.98 -3.06
N CYS A 21 6.15 30.38 -1.96
CA CYS A 21 6.32 28.95 -1.77
C CYS A 21 5.56 28.28 -2.92
N SER A 22 6.08 28.43 -4.13
CA SER A 22 5.98 27.41 -5.14
C SER A 22 6.60 26.20 -4.47
N CYS A 23 5.75 25.34 -3.92
CA CYS A 23 6.08 23.95 -3.74
C CYS A 23 6.36 23.38 -5.15
N SER A 24 7.51 23.74 -5.72
CA SER A 24 8.22 22.83 -6.59
C SER A 24 8.55 21.64 -5.69
N SER A 25 7.66 20.67 -5.70
CA SER A 25 7.83 19.37 -5.06
C SER A 25 8.89 18.54 -5.81
N ASP A 26 10.03 19.15 -6.16
CA ASP A 26 11.16 18.51 -6.85
C ASP A 26 12.37 18.30 -5.92
N LEU A 27 12.13 18.25 -4.62
CA LEU A 27 12.99 17.54 -3.67
C LEU A 27 12.38 16.21 -3.21
N GLY A 28 11.46 15.66 -4.01
CA GLY A 28 11.20 14.23 -3.97
C GLY A 28 12.50 13.52 -4.34
N LEU A 29 13.16 12.89 -3.37
CA LEU A 29 14.31 12.03 -3.59
C LEU A 29 13.89 11.02 -4.66
N LYS A 30 14.27 11.26 -5.92
CA LYS A 30 13.81 10.46 -7.06
C LYS A 30 14.31 9.05 -6.81
N CYS A 31 13.41 8.14 -6.46
CA CYS A 31 13.78 6.79 -6.11
C CYS A 31 14.30 6.10 -7.36
N THR A 32 15.62 5.97 -7.44
CA THR A 32 16.30 5.31 -8.55
C THR A 32 16.29 3.79 -8.41
N CYS A 33 15.71 3.29 -7.33
CA CYS A 33 15.61 1.88 -7.01
C CYS A 33 14.65 1.17 -7.95
N PRO A 34 15.04 0.02 -8.53
CA PRO A 34 14.16 -0.76 -9.39
C PRO A 34 12.97 -1.27 -8.58
N ASP A 35 11.91 -1.64 -9.30
CA ASP A 35 10.73 -2.24 -8.67
C ASP A 35 11.11 -3.50 -7.90
N PHE A 36 10.79 -3.52 -6.60
CA PHE A 36 11.12 -4.65 -5.73
C PHE A 36 10.31 -5.90 -6.13
N GLN A 37 9.12 -5.76 -6.72
CA GLN A 37 8.33 -6.90 -7.16
C GLN A 37 9.03 -7.74 -8.23
N SER A 38 9.96 -7.14 -9.00
CA SER A 38 10.78 -7.87 -9.97
C SER A 38 11.68 -8.94 -9.34
N LEU A 39 11.88 -8.91 -8.02
CA LEU A 39 12.69 -9.87 -7.26
C LEU A 39 11.87 -11.03 -6.67
N ILE A 40 10.56 -11.11 -6.93
CA ILE A 40 9.75 -12.25 -6.47
C ILE A 40 10.26 -13.53 -7.13
N ASP A 41 10.53 -14.58 -6.34
CA ASP A 41 10.94 -15.89 -6.85
C ASP A 41 9.80 -16.57 -7.63
N ILE A 42 10.06 -16.86 -8.91
CA ILE A 42 9.07 -17.19 -9.95
C ILE A 42 8.77 -18.70 -10.04
N GLU A 43 9.53 -19.55 -9.34
CA GLU A 43 9.50 -21.02 -9.48
C GLU A 43 8.25 -21.74 -8.95
N ARG A 44 7.20 -21.04 -8.49
CA ARG A 44 5.93 -21.63 -8.03
C ARG A 44 4.67 -21.03 -8.69
N PRO A 45 3.52 -21.72 -8.63
CA PRO A 45 2.32 -21.43 -9.42
C PRO A 45 1.82 -19.99 -9.27
N VAL A 46 1.20 -19.48 -10.34
CA VAL A 46 0.71 -18.10 -10.53
C VAL A 46 -0.07 -17.53 -9.32
N GLU A 47 -0.83 -18.37 -8.60
CA GLU A 47 -1.69 -17.97 -7.48
C GLU A 47 -0.96 -17.30 -6.28
N GLN A 48 0.37 -17.43 -6.15
CA GLN A 48 1.14 -16.75 -5.10
C GLN A 48 1.70 -15.38 -5.52
N ARG A 49 1.70 -15.05 -6.81
CA ARG A 49 2.21 -13.76 -7.31
C ARG A 49 1.26 -12.62 -7.00
N ASP A 50 -0.04 -12.91 -7.08
CA ASP A 50 -1.11 -11.89 -7.06
C ASP A 50 -1.51 -11.46 -5.64
N ASN A 51 -0.87 -12.04 -4.60
CA ASN A 51 -1.19 -11.79 -3.19
C ASN A 51 -0.10 -10.99 -2.45
N VAL A 52 0.97 -10.56 -3.13
CA VAL A 52 2.12 -9.87 -2.53
C VAL A 52 2.10 -8.40 -2.93
N THR A 53 1.38 -7.59 -2.17
CA THR A 53 1.27 -6.14 -2.41
C THR A 53 2.38 -5.40 -1.70
N ILE A 54 3.13 -4.58 -2.44
CA ILE A 54 4.19 -3.70 -1.90
C ILE A 54 3.67 -2.27 -1.91
N ILE A 55 3.70 -1.60 -0.77
CA ILE A 55 3.19 -0.23 -0.60
C ILE A 55 4.37 0.75 -0.63
N ASP A 56 4.23 1.84 -1.38
CA ASP A 56 5.13 2.99 -1.37
C ASP A 56 4.57 4.05 -0.40
N GLU A 57 5.27 4.34 0.71
CA GLU A 57 4.80 5.28 1.74
C GLU A 57 5.23 6.74 1.49
N GLY A 58 5.55 7.12 0.25
CA GLY A 58 6.03 8.46 -0.07
C GLY A 58 7.52 8.59 0.21
N GLY A 59 8.30 8.64 -0.87
CA GLY A 59 9.76 8.46 -0.84
C GLY A 59 10.14 7.00 -1.09
N CYS A 60 11.41 6.60 -0.97
CA CYS A 60 11.84 5.25 -1.39
C CYS A 60 11.52 4.14 -0.38
N ARG A 61 10.69 4.45 0.62
CA ARG A 61 10.31 3.55 1.70
C ARG A 61 9.16 2.69 1.23
N ARG A 62 9.42 1.39 1.20
CA ARG A 62 8.44 0.37 0.81
C ARG A 62 8.08 -0.46 2.02
N LYS A 63 6.82 -0.87 2.11
CA LYS A 63 6.34 -1.85 3.08
C LYS A 63 5.82 -3.08 2.37
N LEU A 64 6.12 -4.24 2.95
CA LEU A 64 5.63 -5.52 2.49
C LEU A 64 5.30 -6.37 3.71
N THR A 65 4.06 -6.83 3.83
CA THR A 65 3.64 -7.68 4.96
C THR A 65 3.64 -9.14 4.55
N CYS A 66 4.40 -9.97 5.26
CA CYS A 66 4.48 -11.41 5.05
C CYS A 66 4.12 -12.17 6.32
N GLY A 67 3.67 -13.42 6.16
CA GLY A 67 3.58 -14.37 7.25
C GLY A 67 4.98 -14.83 7.66
N ARG A 68 5.22 -14.90 8.97
CA ARG A 68 6.43 -15.53 9.49
C ARG A 68 6.33 -17.05 9.28
N HIS A 69 7.10 -17.56 8.31
CA HIS A 69 6.99 -18.93 7.83
C HIS A 69 8.31 -19.39 7.18
N HIS A 70 8.60 -20.69 7.19
CA HIS A 70 9.84 -21.23 6.59
C HIS A 70 9.98 -20.97 5.07
N GLU A 71 8.86 -20.73 4.38
CA GLU A 71 8.83 -20.33 2.96
C GLU A 71 9.08 -18.82 2.77
N THR A 72 8.77 -17.99 3.78
CA THR A 72 9.05 -16.55 3.75
C THR A 72 10.55 -16.32 3.98
N SER A 73 11.26 -15.95 2.92
CA SER A 73 12.73 -15.98 2.85
C SER A 73 13.28 -15.03 1.80
N LEU A 74 14.58 -14.75 1.89
CA LEU A 74 15.32 -13.92 0.94
C LEU A 74 16.56 -14.67 0.48
N SER A 75 16.81 -14.74 -0.82
CA SER A 75 18.01 -15.33 -1.38
C SER A 75 19.05 -14.27 -1.73
N PHE A 76 20.32 -14.62 -1.57
CA PHE A 76 21.45 -13.76 -1.93
C PHE A 76 22.63 -14.62 -2.39
N TYR A 77 23.54 -14.02 -3.14
CA TYR A 77 24.82 -14.64 -3.49
C TYR A 77 25.91 -14.18 -2.55
N PHE A 78 26.71 -15.11 -2.01
CA PHE A 78 27.83 -14.76 -1.12
C PHE A 78 28.83 -13.85 -1.83
N ASP A 79 29.07 -14.09 -3.12
CA ASP A 79 30.06 -13.33 -3.91
C ASP A 79 29.59 -11.89 -4.22
N GLU A 80 28.31 -11.59 -4.03
CA GLU A 80 27.72 -10.26 -4.21
C GLU A 80 27.32 -9.59 -2.87
N SER A 81 27.78 -10.15 -1.75
CA SER A 81 27.39 -9.75 -0.40
C SER A 81 28.60 -9.57 0.52
N GLU A 82 28.42 -8.80 1.60
CA GLU A 82 29.41 -8.66 2.66
C GLU A 82 29.43 -9.87 3.62
N ILE A 83 28.48 -10.81 3.46
CA ILE A 83 28.41 -12.05 4.22
C ILE A 83 29.42 -13.06 3.65
N TYR A 84 30.32 -13.56 4.49
CA TYR A 84 31.32 -14.55 4.07
C TYR A 84 30.73 -15.94 3.85
N ALA A 85 31.10 -16.56 2.73
CA ALA A 85 30.79 -17.94 2.43
C ALA A 85 31.44 -18.90 3.46
N PRO A 86 30.67 -19.86 4.02
CA PRO A 86 31.23 -20.94 4.82
C PRO A 86 32.23 -21.79 4.03
N SER A 87 33.24 -22.35 4.72
CA SER A 87 34.30 -23.15 4.08
C SER A 87 33.80 -24.48 3.49
N ASP A 88 32.66 -24.98 3.98
CA ASP A 88 31.99 -26.20 3.52
C ASP A 88 30.85 -25.91 2.53
N LEU A 89 30.76 -24.69 1.98
CA LEU A 89 29.78 -24.33 0.95
C LEU A 89 30.00 -25.14 -0.33
N ARG A 90 28.92 -25.66 -0.91
CA ARG A 90 28.95 -26.36 -2.20
C ARG A 90 29.29 -25.40 -3.33
N ASP A 91 30.22 -25.79 -4.21
CA ASP A 91 30.78 -24.91 -5.25
C ASP A 91 30.05 -25.00 -6.60
N ASP A 92 29.03 -25.87 -6.73
CA ASP A 92 28.35 -26.19 -7.99
C ASP A 92 26.97 -25.52 -8.17
N CYS A 93 26.45 -24.83 -7.14
CA CYS A 93 25.08 -24.29 -7.11
C CYS A 93 25.09 -22.85 -6.65
N ASP A 94 25.35 -21.94 -7.60
CA ASP A 94 25.28 -20.47 -7.54
C ASP A 94 25.80 -19.78 -6.27
N ARG A 95 26.54 -20.49 -5.39
CA ARG A 95 27.04 -20.00 -4.09
C ARG A 95 26.00 -19.13 -3.37
N MET A 96 24.79 -19.67 -3.24
CA MET A 96 23.62 -18.97 -2.72
C MET A 96 23.41 -19.21 -1.22
N GLY A 97 23.02 -18.15 -0.51
CA GLY A 97 22.51 -18.18 0.85
C GLY A 97 21.03 -17.81 0.92
N ILE A 98 20.33 -18.27 1.96
CA ILE A 98 18.92 -17.97 2.20
C ILE A 98 18.72 -17.39 3.60
N LEU A 99 18.33 -16.12 3.71
CA LEU A 99 17.83 -15.54 4.95
C LEU A 99 16.40 -16.03 5.20
N ARG A 100 16.09 -16.37 6.45
CA ARG A 100 14.83 -17.03 6.84
C ARG A 100 14.10 -16.26 7.94
N THR A 101 12.78 -16.35 7.94
CA THR A 101 11.91 -15.75 8.98
C THR A 101 11.48 -16.74 10.08
N SER A 102 11.62 -18.05 9.83
CA SER A 102 11.39 -19.10 10.83
C SER A 102 12.42 -20.24 10.69
N THR A 103 12.70 -20.91 11.81
CA THR A 103 13.47 -22.16 11.86
C THR A 103 12.58 -23.40 11.78
N ASP A 104 11.28 -23.23 12.00
CA ASP A 104 10.33 -24.30 12.24
C ASP A 104 9.35 -24.38 11.06
N LYS A 105 9.06 -25.60 10.60
CA LYS A 105 8.15 -25.79 9.45
C LYS A 105 6.69 -25.55 9.81
N ASP A 106 6.34 -25.72 11.09
CA ASP A 106 4.98 -25.68 11.62
C ASP A 106 4.66 -24.35 12.33
N GLU A 107 5.59 -23.40 12.38
CA GLU A 107 5.37 -22.09 12.99
C GLU A 107 4.55 -21.23 12.02
N SER A 108 3.23 -21.17 12.25
CA SER A 108 2.38 -20.10 11.75
C SER A 108 2.45 -18.95 12.75
N ALA A 109 3.47 -18.11 12.64
CA ALA A 109 3.64 -16.94 13.50
C ALA A 109 2.92 -15.70 12.90
N PRO A 110 2.70 -14.64 13.71
CA PRO A 110 2.04 -13.41 13.27
C PRO A 110 2.71 -12.79 12.05
N SER A 111 1.97 -11.90 11.39
CA SER A 111 2.47 -11.12 10.26
C SER A 111 3.72 -10.32 10.65
N LEU A 112 4.63 -10.12 9.69
CA LEU A 112 5.83 -9.30 9.84
C LEU A 112 5.92 -8.30 8.69
N ASP A 113 6.44 -7.11 8.98
CA ASP A 113 6.93 -6.19 7.96
C ASP A 113 8.27 -6.72 7.45
N PHE A 114 8.28 -7.16 6.20
CA PHE A 114 9.40 -7.79 5.53
C PHE A 114 10.58 -6.84 5.33
N PHE A 115 10.31 -5.55 5.07
CA PHE A 115 11.35 -4.53 4.93
C PHE A 115 12.03 -4.28 6.27
N ASP A 116 11.26 -4.12 7.34
CA ASP A 116 11.81 -3.87 8.66
C ASP A 116 12.54 -5.09 9.24
N TYR A 117 11.98 -6.29 9.01
CA TYR A 117 12.54 -7.56 9.51
C TYR A 117 13.94 -7.83 8.95
N PHE A 118 14.11 -7.69 7.63
CA PHE A 118 15.40 -7.89 6.97
C PHE A 118 16.23 -6.60 6.84
N GLY A 119 15.71 -5.46 7.30
CA GLY A 119 16.37 -4.16 7.16
C GLY A 119 16.67 -3.87 5.70
N ILE A 120 15.66 -3.96 4.84
CA ILE A 120 15.82 -3.80 3.41
C ILE A 120 16.04 -2.34 3.08
N ILE A 121 17.17 -2.07 2.43
CA ILE A 121 17.55 -0.75 1.96
C ILE A 121 17.82 -0.81 0.46
N CYS A 122 17.71 0.34 -0.19
CA CYS A 122 18.19 0.50 -1.54
C CYS A 122 19.33 1.52 -1.57
N GLU A 123 20.42 1.14 -2.21
CA GLU A 123 21.58 1.99 -2.42
C GLU A 123 22.12 1.73 -3.81
N ASN A 124 22.45 2.79 -4.57
CA ASN A 124 22.98 2.67 -5.94
C ASN A 124 22.14 1.74 -6.86
N ASN A 125 20.81 1.92 -6.84
CA ASN A 125 19.86 1.14 -7.65
C ASN A 125 19.83 -0.36 -7.34
N THR A 126 20.35 -0.76 -6.17
CA THR A 126 20.45 -2.16 -5.76
C THR A 126 19.81 -2.35 -4.40
N TRP A 127 19.04 -3.42 -4.27
CA TRP A 127 18.38 -3.80 -3.04
C TRP A 127 19.30 -4.66 -2.17
N TYR A 128 19.41 -4.30 -0.89
CA TYR A 128 20.21 -5.01 0.10
C TYR A 128 19.40 -5.33 1.34
N ALA A 129 19.58 -6.52 1.91
CA ALA A 129 19.19 -6.83 3.27
C ALA A 129 20.35 -6.50 4.22
N THR A 130 20.06 -5.90 5.38
CA THR A 130 21.07 -5.51 6.39
C THR A 130 20.87 -6.18 7.74
N LYS A 131 19.79 -6.95 7.88
CA LYS A 131 19.50 -7.75 9.07
C LYS A 131 19.30 -9.19 8.67
N ALA A 132 19.78 -10.11 9.50
CA ALA A 132 19.58 -11.54 9.34
C ALA A 132 19.17 -12.17 10.67
N PRO A 133 17.96 -11.88 11.21
CA PRO A 133 17.60 -12.21 12.59
C PRO A 133 17.83 -13.69 12.97
N LEU A 134 17.68 -14.62 12.02
CA LEU A 134 17.84 -16.07 12.20
C LEU A 134 19.05 -16.67 11.46
N GLY A 135 20.00 -15.82 11.05
CA GLY A 135 21.11 -16.21 10.19
C GLY A 135 20.67 -16.58 8.77
N PHE A 136 21.45 -17.42 8.12
CA PHE A 136 21.21 -17.91 6.77
C PHE A 136 21.27 -19.44 6.68
N LEU A 137 20.63 -20.00 5.65
CA LEU A 137 20.79 -21.37 5.21
C LEU A 137 21.68 -21.43 3.98
N TYR A 138 22.45 -22.50 3.85
CA TYR A 138 23.27 -22.78 2.67
C TYR A 138 23.39 -24.30 2.48
N THR A 139 23.75 -24.73 1.28
CA THR A 139 23.96 -26.14 0.95
C THR A 139 25.44 -26.48 1.08
N THR A 140 25.76 -27.50 1.88
CA THR A 140 27.15 -27.94 2.05
C THR A 140 27.64 -28.77 0.86
N THR A 141 28.95 -29.00 0.78
CA THR A 141 29.58 -29.91 -0.21
C THR A 141 28.97 -31.31 -0.25
N GLU A 142 28.37 -31.77 0.85
CA GLU A 142 27.66 -33.05 0.96
C GLU A 142 26.18 -32.99 0.50
N GLY A 143 25.72 -31.82 0.06
CA GLY A 143 24.34 -31.59 -0.36
C GLY A 143 23.35 -31.40 0.79
N ILE A 144 23.85 -31.13 2.01
CA ILE A 144 23.01 -30.96 3.21
C ILE A 144 22.68 -29.47 3.38
N LEU A 145 21.40 -29.16 3.63
CA LEU A 145 20.99 -27.80 3.99
C LEU A 145 21.36 -27.53 5.46
N LYS A 146 22.21 -26.52 5.68
CA LYS A 146 22.76 -26.17 6.99
C LYS A 146 22.50 -24.70 7.31
N GLY A 147 22.18 -24.42 8.57
CA GLY A 147 22.07 -23.05 9.09
C GLY A 147 23.40 -22.54 9.64
N SER A 148 23.71 -21.27 9.40
CA SER A 148 24.89 -20.59 9.93
C SER A 148 24.62 -19.11 10.17
N GLY A 149 25.49 -18.49 10.96
CA GLY A 149 25.38 -17.12 11.43
C GLY A 149 24.33 -16.95 12.54
N ASN A 150 24.56 -15.96 13.40
CA ASN A 150 23.54 -15.45 14.31
C ASN A 150 23.19 -14.02 13.89
N GLY A 151 21.97 -13.57 14.20
CA GLY A 151 21.50 -12.26 13.76
C GLY A 151 22.32 -11.10 14.33
N VAL A 152 23.03 -11.29 15.44
CA VAL A 152 23.87 -10.24 16.03
C VAL A 152 25.13 -10.01 15.19
N GLU A 153 25.80 -11.06 14.76
CA GLU A 153 27.04 -11.00 13.96
C GLU A 153 26.83 -10.46 12.56
N LEU A 154 25.66 -10.74 11.96
CA LEU A 154 25.35 -10.38 10.58
C LEU A 154 24.67 -9.02 10.44
N ASN A 155 24.19 -8.43 11.55
CA ASN A 155 23.50 -7.14 11.50
C ASN A 155 24.45 -6.03 11.06
N GLY A 156 24.03 -5.29 10.03
CA GLY A 156 24.80 -4.23 9.39
C GLY A 156 25.56 -4.66 8.14
N LEU A 157 25.79 -5.97 7.95
CA LEU A 157 26.37 -6.49 6.71
C LEU A 157 25.32 -6.45 5.60
N LYS A 158 25.72 -5.99 4.42
CA LYS A 158 24.85 -5.89 3.25
C LYS A 158 24.84 -7.20 2.47
N ALA A 159 23.67 -7.79 2.30
CA ALA A 159 23.44 -8.90 1.39
C ALA A 159 22.62 -8.43 0.18
N LYS A 160 23.19 -8.51 -1.03
CA LYS A 160 22.46 -8.11 -2.24
C LYS A 160 21.31 -9.08 -2.48
N ILE A 161 20.11 -8.54 -2.60
CA ILE A 161 18.90 -9.34 -2.75
C ILE A 161 18.84 -9.88 -4.19
N HIS A 162 18.87 -11.20 -4.32
CA HIS A 162 18.71 -11.86 -5.62
C HIS A 162 17.24 -12.14 -5.91
N SER A 163 16.56 -12.80 -4.97
CA SER A 163 15.12 -13.02 -5.00
C SER A 163 14.54 -13.10 -3.60
N PHE A 164 13.22 -13.02 -3.47
CA PHE A 164 12.54 -13.25 -2.21
C PHE A 164 11.26 -14.05 -2.38
N ARG A 165 10.84 -14.64 -1.27
CA ARG A 165 9.57 -15.35 -1.12
C ARG A 165 8.82 -14.76 0.05
N CYS A 166 7.55 -14.47 -0.18
CA CYS A 166 6.63 -13.95 0.84
C CYS A 166 5.43 -14.88 0.88
N LYS A 167 5.33 -15.71 1.92
CA LYS A 167 4.06 -16.39 2.19
C LYS A 167 3.14 -15.37 2.84
N PRO A 168 1.89 -15.20 2.38
CA PRO A 168 0.92 -14.39 3.11
C PRO A 168 0.79 -14.86 4.56
N PRO A 169 0.50 -13.97 5.52
CA PRO A 169 0.18 -14.37 6.89
C PRO A 169 -0.90 -15.45 6.89
N GLY A 170 -0.75 -16.46 7.75
CA GLY A 170 -1.82 -17.43 7.95
C GLY A 170 -3.07 -16.66 8.36
N LYS A 171 -4.21 -16.90 7.70
CA LYS A 171 -5.49 -16.25 8.03
C LYS A 171 -5.76 -16.44 9.52
N ALA A 172 -5.54 -15.42 10.34
CA ALA A 172 -6.37 -15.28 11.53
C ALA A 172 -7.81 -15.19 11.00
N PRO A 173 -8.81 -15.79 11.67
CA PRO A 173 -10.20 -15.56 11.28
C PRO A 173 -10.45 -14.07 11.42
N CYS A 174 -10.41 -13.36 10.30
CA CYS A 174 -10.77 -11.96 10.26
C CYS A 174 -12.19 -11.84 10.79
N SER A 175 -12.42 -10.83 11.63
CA SER A 175 -13.78 -10.52 12.07
C SER A 175 -14.67 -10.13 10.90
N SER A 176 -14.09 -9.71 9.79
CA SER A 176 -14.73 -9.35 8.53
C SER A 176 -14.31 -10.28 7.38
N PRO A 177 -15.15 -10.47 6.35
CA PRO A 177 -14.74 -11.04 5.08
C PRO A 177 -13.70 -10.13 4.39
N ASP A 178 -13.15 -10.59 3.28
CA ASP A 178 -12.21 -9.79 2.51
C ASP A 178 -12.96 -8.65 1.80
N ILE A 179 -12.62 -7.40 2.12
CA ILE A 179 -13.22 -6.20 1.50
C ILE A 179 -13.03 -6.19 -0.03
N ARG A 180 -12.01 -6.90 -0.55
CA ARG A 180 -11.82 -7.02 -2.00
C ARG A 180 -12.96 -7.77 -2.66
N GLU A 181 -13.77 -8.56 -1.95
CA GLU A 181 -14.91 -9.24 -2.57
C GLU A 181 -16.03 -8.30 -3.01
N ILE A 182 -16.14 -7.10 -2.41
CA ILE A 182 -17.16 -6.09 -2.76
C ILE A 182 -16.59 -4.97 -3.64
N VAL A 183 -15.33 -5.08 -3.97
CA VAL A 183 -14.68 -4.21 -4.90
C VAL A 183 -15.05 -4.69 -6.31
N ASP A 184 -15.72 -3.85 -7.09
CA ASP A 184 -16.32 -4.27 -8.36
C ASP A 184 -15.32 -4.13 -9.52
N PRO A 185 -14.87 -5.23 -10.15
CA PRO A 185 -14.04 -5.17 -11.34
C PRO A 185 -14.85 -4.90 -12.63
N LEU A 186 -16.18 -4.80 -12.54
CA LEU A 186 -17.12 -4.82 -13.65
C LEU A 186 -18.09 -3.64 -13.60
N ASP A 187 -17.60 -2.41 -13.80
CA ASP A 187 -18.48 -1.45 -14.47
C ASP A 187 -18.48 -1.81 -15.97
N HIS A 188 -19.64 -2.23 -16.48
CA HIS A 188 -19.83 -2.84 -17.80
C HIS A 188 -19.48 -1.91 -18.99
N GLU A 189 -18.99 -0.70 -18.72
CA GLU A 189 -18.96 0.42 -19.65
C GLU A 189 -17.55 1.03 -19.85
N PHE A 190 -16.56 0.74 -18.98
CA PHE A 190 -15.22 1.36 -19.04
C PHE A 190 -14.08 0.34 -18.87
N ASP A 191 -12.91 0.66 -19.46
CA ASP A 191 -11.76 -0.25 -19.58
C ASP A 191 -11.24 -0.72 -18.21
N ARG A 192 -10.98 -2.02 -18.11
CA ARG A 192 -10.87 -2.79 -16.87
C ARG A 192 -9.56 -2.54 -16.13
N MET A 193 -9.62 -2.35 -14.80
CA MET A 193 -8.52 -2.72 -13.91
C MET A 193 -8.91 -3.96 -13.12
N ALA A 194 -8.09 -5.01 -13.19
CA ALA A 194 -8.34 -6.22 -12.46
C ALA A 194 -8.09 -5.98 -10.95
N ILE A 195 -8.88 -6.64 -10.10
CA ILE A 195 -8.89 -6.45 -8.64
C ILE A 195 -7.53 -6.69 -7.97
N ASP A 196 -6.69 -7.48 -8.60
CA ASP A 196 -5.30 -7.78 -8.25
C ASP A 196 -4.36 -6.57 -8.41
N THR A 197 -4.76 -5.55 -9.18
CA THR A 197 -3.97 -4.32 -9.37
C THR A 197 -4.18 -3.28 -8.27
N VAL A 198 -5.12 -3.51 -7.36
CA VAL A 198 -5.47 -2.53 -6.33
C VAL A 198 -4.52 -2.64 -5.14
N PRO A 199 -3.79 -1.57 -4.80
CA PRO A 199 -2.91 -1.61 -3.64
C PRO A 199 -3.73 -1.72 -2.35
N TYR A 200 -3.36 -2.63 -1.46
CA TYR A 200 -3.97 -2.82 -0.15
C TYR A 200 -2.92 -3.14 0.91
N THR A 201 -3.19 -2.80 2.17
CA THR A 201 -2.41 -3.30 3.31
C THR A 201 -3.09 -4.49 3.94
N MET A 202 -2.30 -5.43 4.46
CA MET A 202 -2.78 -6.47 5.35
C MET A 202 -2.21 -6.28 6.75
N ASN A 203 -3.01 -6.55 7.77
CA ASN A 203 -2.55 -6.74 9.14
C ASN A 203 -3.14 -8.05 9.67
N ASP A 204 -2.29 -8.92 10.21
CA ASP A 204 -2.70 -10.24 10.73
C ASP A 204 -3.50 -11.11 9.74
N GLY A 205 -3.24 -10.93 8.43
CA GLY A 205 -3.93 -11.66 7.36
C GLY A 205 -5.29 -11.07 6.96
N CYS A 206 -5.66 -9.91 7.50
CA CYS A 206 -6.88 -9.17 7.17
C CYS A 206 -6.53 -7.89 6.40
N VAL A 207 -7.30 -7.57 5.37
CA VAL A 207 -7.15 -6.30 4.64
C VAL A 207 -7.51 -5.15 5.58
N THR A 208 -6.60 -4.19 5.73
CA THR A 208 -6.76 -3.04 6.62
C THR A 208 -6.77 -1.69 5.91
N SER A 209 -6.41 -1.65 4.63
CA SER A 209 -6.56 -0.47 3.77
C SER A 209 -6.69 -0.90 2.32
N ILE A 210 -7.34 -0.07 1.52
CA ILE A 210 -7.32 -0.12 0.07
C ILE A 210 -6.92 1.27 -0.41
N THR A 211 -5.93 1.38 -1.28
CA THR A 211 -5.47 2.68 -1.80
C THR A 211 -5.96 2.87 -3.22
N CYS A 212 -6.78 3.90 -3.44
CA CYS A 212 -7.29 4.28 -4.77
C CYS A 212 -7.08 5.77 -5.03
N SER A 213 -7.11 6.19 -6.30
CA SER A 213 -7.10 7.62 -6.63
C SER A 213 -8.45 8.25 -6.26
N ALA A 214 -8.47 9.42 -5.62
CA ALA A 214 -9.71 10.18 -5.44
C ALA A 214 -10.11 10.86 -6.77
N HIS A 215 -10.90 10.16 -7.58
CA HIS A 215 -11.30 10.59 -8.92
C HIS A 215 -12.81 10.46 -9.13
N ASP A 216 -13.37 11.17 -10.12
CA ASP A 216 -14.80 11.06 -10.46
C ASP A 216 -15.22 9.67 -10.95
N TRP A 217 -14.25 8.79 -11.24
CA TRP A 217 -14.47 7.37 -11.55
C TRP A 217 -14.41 6.46 -10.32
N THR A 218 -14.02 7.00 -9.16
CA THR A 218 -13.95 6.28 -7.91
C THR A 218 -15.09 6.68 -6.98
N TRP A 219 -15.97 5.75 -6.66
CA TRP A 219 -17.13 5.96 -5.81
C TRP A 219 -17.57 4.68 -5.10
N ILE A 220 -18.36 4.81 -4.05
CA ILE A 220 -19.02 3.70 -3.36
C ILE A 220 -20.48 3.63 -3.80
N ARG A 221 -20.95 2.44 -4.17
CA ARG A 221 -22.38 2.13 -4.33
C ARG A 221 -22.96 1.63 -3.01
N SER A 222 -24.06 2.26 -2.62
CA SER A 222 -24.98 1.85 -1.55
C SER A 222 -26.39 1.78 -2.13
N SER A 223 -27.37 1.27 -1.39
CA SER A 223 -28.78 1.49 -1.70
C SER A 223 -29.34 2.64 -0.88
N TYR A 224 -30.35 3.34 -1.40
CA TYR A 224 -31.09 4.38 -0.64
C TYR A 224 -31.78 3.80 0.59
N SER A 225 -32.27 2.55 0.51
CA SER A 225 -32.98 1.87 1.59
C SER A 225 -32.09 1.33 2.71
N GLU A 226 -30.79 1.15 2.45
CA GLU A 226 -29.81 0.66 3.43
C GLU A 226 -28.84 1.77 3.88
N SER A 227 -29.29 3.02 3.79
CA SER A 227 -28.58 4.21 4.27
C SER A 227 -29.37 4.94 5.35
N GLU A 228 -28.65 5.46 6.35
CA GLU A 228 -29.18 6.36 7.39
C GLU A 228 -29.29 7.83 6.93
N ILE A 229 -28.95 8.10 5.66
CA ILE A 229 -29.07 9.43 5.05
C ILE A 229 -30.55 9.72 4.79
N ILE A 230 -30.97 10.91 5.21
CA ILE A 230 -32.31 11.42 4.94
C ILE A 230 -32.17 12.40 3.77
N PHE A 231 -32.84 12.09 2.67
CA PHE A 231 -32.82 12.93 1.48
C PHE A 231 -33.79 14.10 1.62
N PRO A 232 -33.50 15.25 0.98
CA PRO A 232 -34.41 16.38 0.92
C PRO A 232 -35.73 16.05 0.22
N ASP A 233 -36.76 16.86 0.44
CA ASP A 233 -38.10 16.67 -0.15
C ASP A 233 -38.12 16.76 -1.69
N ASP A 234 -37.14 17.42 -2.30
CA ASP A 234 -37.00 17.54 -3.75
C ASP A 234 -36.26 16.35 -4.40
N PHE A 235 -35.91 15.31 -3.62
CA PHE A 235 -35.27 14.11 -4.12
C PHE A 235 -36.18 13.28 -5.01
N VAL A 236 -35.65 12.93 -6.19
CA VAL A 236 -36.24 11.98 -7.13
C VAL A 236 -35.30 10.80 -7.27
N GLN A 237 -35.81 9.61 -6.94
CA GLN A 237 -35.04 8.38 -7.09
C GLN A 237 -34.83 8.04 -8.57
N SER A 238 -33.64 8.35 -9.08
CA SER A 238 -33.17 7.96 -10.40
C SER A 238 -32.30 6.70 -10.29
N GLY A 239 -32.96 5.53 -10.26
CA GLY A 239 -32.30 4.23 -10.17
C GLY A 239 -32.25 3.63 -8.76
N GLU A 240 -31.60 2.47 -8.63
CA GLU A 240 -31.56 1.70 -7.37
C GLU A 240 -30.41 2.12 -6.44
N TRP A 241 -29.40 2.79 -7.00
CA TRP A 241 -28.12 3.02 -6.33
C TRP A 241 -27.97 4.44 -5.81
N LEU A 242 -27.49 4.52 -4.58
CA LEU A 242 -26.92 5.68 -3.94
C LEU A 242 -25.40 5.69 -4.22
N ASN A 243 -24.91 6.74 -4.88
CA ASN A 243 -23.48 6.90 -5.16
C ASN A 243 -22.85 7.87 -4.15
N ILE A 244 -21.81 7.41 -3.47
CA ILE A 244 -20.96 8.20 -2.57
C ILE A 244 -19.66 8.46 -3.32
N ASP A 245 -19.56 9.63 -3.92
CA ASP A 245 -18.46 9.96 -4.83
C ASP A 245 -17.16 10.24 -4.05
N SER A 246 -15.99 9.92 -4.63
CA SER A 246 -14.69 10.29 -4.02
C SER A 246 -14.27 11.72 -4.35
N ALA A 247 -14.81 12.27 -5.44
CA ALA A 247 -14.52 13.60 -5.98
C ALA A 247 -15.77 14.22 -6.61
N ARG A 248 -15.79 15.55 -6.67
CA ARG A 248 -16.83 16.31 -7.38
C ARG A 248 -16.49 16.42 -8.87
N ASP A 249 -17.52 16.45 -9.72
CA ASP A 249 -17.44 16.50 -11.19
C ASP A 249 -16.21 17.27 -11.72
N GLY A 250 -15.32 16.56 -12.43
CA GLY A 250 -14.22 17.15 -13.22
C GLY A 250 -13.00 17.67 -12.46
N TYR A 251 -12.97 17.63 -11.12
CA TYR A 251 -11.80 18.07 -10.32
C TYR A 251 -11.54 17.13 -9.13
N GLY A 252 -11.23 15.87 -9.44
CA GLY A 252 -10.63 14.96 -8.47
C GLY A 252 -9.15 15.29 -8.26
N SER A 253 -8.74 15.37 -6.99
CA SER A 253 -7.33 15.30 -6.63
C SER A 253 -6.81 13.93 -7.06
N ARG A 254 -5.95 13.85 -8.08
CA ARG A 254 -5.27 12.61 -8.52
C ARG A 254 -4.35 11.98 -7.47
N ASN A 255 -4.48 12.38 -6.21
CA ASN A 255 -3.77 11.80 -5.10
C ASN A 255 -4.41 10.46 -4.73
N SER A 256 -3.56 9.48 -4.51
CA SER A 256 -3.93 8.21 -3.91
C SER A 256 -4.35 8.43 -2.45
N VAL A 257 -5.48 7.86 -2.07
CA VAL A 257 -6.08 7.93 -0.74
C VAL A 257 -6.39 6.52 -0.24
N ASP A 258 -6.26 6.30 1.07
CA ASP A 258 -6.74 5.08 1.71
C ASP A 258 -8.27 5.14 1.89
N MET A 259 -8.99 4.27 1.20
CA MET A 259 -10.45 4.16 1.19
C MET A 259 -11.04 3.96 2.59
N PHE A 260 -10.35 3.24 3.48
CA PHE A 260 -10.86 3.01 4.83
C PHE A 260 -10.95 4.31 5.61
N SER A 261 -9.86 5.08 5.65
CA SER A 261 -9.85 6.37 6.35
C SER A 261 -10.63 7.46 5.60
N TYR A 262 -10.63 7.42 4.27
CA TYR A 262 -11.28 8.41 3.40
C TYR A 262 -12.81 8.34 3.47
N PHE A 263 -13.40 7.15 3.28
CA PHE A 263 -14.85 6.92 3.36
C PHE A 263 -15.33 6.45 4.74
N GLY A 264 -14.41 6.27 5.71
CA GLY A 264 -14.74 5.74 7.02
C GLY A 264 -15.33 4.33 6.92
N ILE A 265 -14.68 3.45 6.15
CA ILE A 265 -15.16 2.08 5.94
C ILE A 265 -15.01 1.29 7.24
N THR A 266 -16.12 0.71 7.68
CA THR A 266 -16.19 -0.12 8.89
C THR A 266 -16.94 -1.40 8.62
N TYR A 267 -16.65 -2.44 9.39
CA TYR A 267 -17.38 -3.71 9.34
C TYR A 267 -18.17 -3.89 10.64
N GLU A 268 -19.48 -4.07 10.52
CA GLU A 268 -20.38 -4.27 11.66
C GLU A 268 -21.56 -5.15 11.21
N ASN A 269 -22.12 -5.99 12.11
CA ASN A 269 -23.34 -6.76 11.83
C ASN A 269 -23.31 -7.58 10.52
N ASN A 270 -22.15 -8.12 10.20
CA ASN A 270 -21.86 -8.87 8.98
C ASN A 270 -21.81 -8.08 7.65
N ASP A 271 -21.90 -6.75 7.70
CA ASP A 271 -21.92 -5.88 6.53
C ASP A 271 -20.84 -4.79 6.60
N TRP A 272 -20.44 -4.29 5.42
CA TRP A 272 -19.53 -3.16 5.28
C TRP A 272 -20.32 -1.86 5.21
N TYR A 273 -19.84 -0.81 5.87
CA TYR A 273 -20.50 0.50 5.91
C TYR A 273 -19.51 1.63 5.62
N ALA A 274 -19.94 2.60 4.82
CA ALA A 274 -19.31 3.90 4.71
C ALA A 274 -19.89 4.84 5.78
N THR A 275 -19.04 5.65 6.40
CA THR A 275 -19.43 6.59 7.47
C THR A 275 -18.92 8.00 7.27
N LYS A 276 -18.13 8.24 6.23
CA LYS A 276 -17.71 9.58 5.80
C LYS A 276 -18.08 9.82 4.36
N TYR A 277 -18.38 11.08 4.06
CA TYR A 277 -18.87 11.51 2.74
C TYR A 277 -18.02 12.70 2.25
N PRO A 278 -16.79 12.45 1.75
CA PRO A 278 -15.78 13.49 1.52
C PRO A 278 -16.21 14.66 0.64
N VAL A 279 -17.11 14.42 -0.32
CA VAL A 279 -17.70 15.44 -1.20
C VAL A 279 -19.23 15.51 -1.06
N GLY A 280 -19.75 14.99 0.05
CA GLY A 280 -21.18 14.77 0.23
C GLY A 280 -21.69 13.59 -0.60
N VAL A 281 -23.01 13.61 -0.82
CA VAL A 281 -23.75 12.55 -1.51
C VAL A 281 -24.54 13.16 -2.65
N ARG A 282 -24.35 12.59 -3.83
CA ARG A 282 -25.02 13.00 -5.05
C ARG A 282 -26.46 12.48 -5.05
N TYR A 283 -27.40 13.35 -5.38
CA TYR A 283 -28.81 13.02 -5.54
C TYR A 283 -29.43 13.76 -6.72
N PHE A 284 -30.53 13.24 -7.24
CA PHE A 284 -31.24 13.82 -8.37
C PHE A 284 -32.51 14.52 -7.91
N THR A 285 -32.83 15.63 -8.57
CA THR A 285 -34.12 16.32 -8.51
C THR A 285 -34.80 16.19 -9.88
N GLU A 286 -36.01 16.76 -10.05
CA GLU A 286 -36.66 16.79 -11.37
C GLU A 286 -35.84 17.56 -12.42
N ASP A 287 -35.08 18.58 -12.02
CA ASP A 287 -34.43 19.53 -12.93
C ASP A 287 -32.92 19.36 -13.02
N GLU A 288 -32.26 18.93 -11.93
CA GLU A 288 -30.79 18.90 -11.84
C GLU A 288 -30.26 17.85 -10.86
N MET A 289 -28.95 17.61 -10.95
CA MET A 289 -28.17 16.84 -9.99
C MET A 289 -27.63 17.78 -8.90
N LYS A 290 -27.74 17.38 -7.64
CA LYS A 290 -27.30 18.14 -6.47
C LYS A 290 -26.47 17.27 -5.52
N TYR A 291 -25.80 17.93 -4.58
CA TYR A 291 -25.09 17.28 -3.47
C TYR A 291 -25.73 17.70 -2.15
N ILE A 292 -25.82 16.75 -1.21
CA ILE A 292 -26.09 17.01 0.21
C ILE A 292 -24.87 16.61 1.04
N GLY A 293 -24.71 17.15 2.23
CA GLY A 293 -23.67 16.66 3.13
C GLY A 293 -22.27 17.20 2.93
N GLU A 294 -22.07 18.19 2.05
CA GLU A 294 -20.74 18.68 1.65
C GLU A 294 -19.91 19.30 2.80
N ASN A 295 -20.57 19.69 3.89
CA ASN A 295 -19.96 20.26 5.09
C ASN A 295 -19.64 19.20 6.17
N GLY A 296 -19.77 17.92 5.86
CA GLY A 296 -19.56 16.81 6.80
C GLY A 296 -20.74 16.51 7.73
N GLU A 297 -21.91 17.13 7.53
CA GLU A 297 -23.11 16.86 8.36
C GLU A 297 -23.63 15.41 8.27
N LEU A 298 -23.20 14.67 7.25
CA LEU A 298 -23.53 13.25 7.09
C LEU A 298 -22.52 12.33 7.80
N ASP A 299 -21.36 12.83 8.22
CA ASP A 299 -20.32 12.00 8.84
C ASP A 299 -20.84 11.34 10.12
N GLY A 300 -20.59 10.04 10.23
CA GLY A 300 -21.11 9.17 11.29
C GLY A 300 -22.42 8.46 10.94
N LYS A 301 -23.16 8.91 9.91
CA LYS A 301 -24.29 8.15 9.36
C LYS A 301 -23.79 6.97 8.54
N LYS A 302 -24.42 5.81 8.71
CA LYS A 302 -24.03 4.58 8.02
C LYS A 302 -24.75 4.42 6.69
N SER A 303 -23.99 4.05 5.66
CA SER A 303 -24.52 3.57 4.37
C SER A 303 -23.90 2.22 4.06
N LYS A 304 -24.74 1.19 3.87
CA LYS A 304 -24.26 -0.17 3.58
C LYS A 304 -23.60 -0.21 2.20
N ILE A 305 -22.35 -0.67 2.15
CA ILE A 305 -21.57 -0.77 0.93
C ILE A 305 -22.02 -2.01 0.16
N SER A 306 -22.53 -1.78 -1.05
CA SER A 306 -22.80 -2.83 -2.02
C SER A 306 -21.59 -3.07 -2.92
N SER A 307 -20.96 -1.98 -3.38
CA SER A 307 -19.67 -2.10 -4.06
C SER A 307 -18.79 -0.86 -3.97
N ILE A 308 -17.49 -1.05 -4.20
CA ILE A 308 -16.51 0.01 -4.41
C ILE A 308 -16.12 0.00 -5.89
N ILE A 309 -16.25 1.14 -6.56
CA ILE A 309 -15.96 1.32 -7.98
C ILE A 309 -14.80 2.31 -8.12
N TRP A 310 -13.96 2.12 -9.14
CA TRP A 310 -12.84 3.00 -9.47
C TRP A 310 -12.54 3.06 -10.96
#